data_AF-A0A841CCR4-F1
#
_entry.id   AF-A0A841CCR4-F1
#
_cell.length_a   1.000
_cell.length_b   1.000
_cell.length_c   1.000
_cell.angle_alpha   90.00
_cell.angle_beta   90.00
_cell.angle_gamma   90.00
#
_symmetry.space_group_name_H-M   'P 1'
#
loop_
_entity.id
_entity.type
_entity.pdbx_description
1 polymer ?
#
loop_
_entity_poly.entity_id
_entity_poly.type
_entity_poly.pdbx_seq_one_letter_code
_entity_poly.pdbx_strand_id
1 'polypeptide(L)'
;MAAQPPPLARRIELGALLRTYRERAGVEPSDVADALGWSYVQKVGLVESGKRKLAAVELTVLAELLNLDADERAKVVELGKVARKRDPGPAFVADWAQTYVALETAAEHIKVFAEELLPGLVQTEDYARALLAQGVALQPDQVEAAVRQRTDRQRRLVEPGGPRLTVVLSESGLRRQVGDREVMRGQLTHLRQLASRRNVSIQLLPFESGAHLALGTRFTLIHIGDPVVTFAYVEALTDSEIYDRPPHTEVYTLAFDRAQRAALSQAKSLAWLDHLIDGFDRVEASRRDERVAQEQP
;
A
#
# COMPACT_ATOMS: atom_id res chain seq x y z
N MET A 1 -19.75 9.25 -3.49
CA MET A 1 -18.72 10.18 -3.00
C MET A 1 -17.51 9.33 -2.66
N ALA A 2 -16.33 9.61 -3.23
CA ALA A 2 -15.11 8.90 -2.84
C ALA A 2 -14.91 9.05 -1.32
N ALA A 3 -14.56 7.96 -0.63
CA ALA A 3 -14.32 7.99 0.80
C ALA A 3 -13.25 9.05 1.13
N GLN A 4 -13.58 9.99 2.03
CA GLN A 4 -12.63 11.00 2.47
C GLN A 4 -11.47 10.31 3.19
N PRO A 5 -10.19 10.59 2.86
CA PRO A 5 -9.08 9.90 3.49
C PRO A 5 -9.04 10.10 5.01
N PRO A 6 -8.57 9.10 5.77
CA PRO A 6 -8.62 9.14 7.23
C PRO A 6 -7.79 10.28 7.80
N PRO A 7 -8.16 10.85 8.96
CA PRO A 7 -7.43 11.94 9.57
C PRO A 7 -5.94 11.66 9.79
N LEU A 8 -5.56 10.42 10.12
CA LEU A 8 -4.15 10.02 10.26
C LEU A 8 -3.37 10.25 8.97
N ALA A 9 -3.92 9.85 7.82
CA ALA A 9 -3.26 10.01 6.54
C ALA A 9 -3.08 11.48 6.16
N ARG A 10 -4.12 12.30 6.39
CA ARG A 10 -4.05 13.76 6.15
C ARG A 10 -3.04 14.44 7.07
N ARG A 11 -2.86 13.94 8.29
CA ARG A 11 -1.85 14.45 9.22
C ARG A 11 -0.42 14.13 8.76
N ILE A 12 -0.20 12.93 8.21
CA ILE A 12 1.09 12.53 7.66
C ILE A 12 1.41 13.29 6.38
N GLU A 13 0.43 13.40 5.47
CA GLU A 13 0.54 14.22 4.25
C GLU A 13 0.87 15.67 4.58
N LEU A 14 0.16 16.27 5.55
CA LEU A 14 0.43 17.63 6.02
C LEU A 14 1.85 17.78 6.56
N GLY A 15 2.31 16.84 7.40
CA GLY A 15 3.66 16.87 7.96
C GLY A 15 4.74 16.83 6.88
N ALA A 16 4.61 15.92 5.92
CA ALA A 16 5.55 15.77 4.83
C ALA A 16 5.57 16.98 3.87
N LEU A 17 4.39 17.56 3.59
CA LEU A 17 4.29 18.81 2.81
C LEU A 17 4.96 19.98 3.54
N LEU A 18 4.70 20.15 4.85
CA LEU A 18 5.33 21.20 5.64
C LEU A 18 6.85 21.05 5.67
N ARG A 19 7.37 19.81 5.77
CA ARG A 19 8.82 19.55 5.63
C ARG A 19 9.33 20.00 4.26
N THR A 20 8.64 19.61 3.19
CA THR A 20 9.01 19.97 1.81
C THR A 20 9.09 21.49 1.63
N TYR A 21 8.07 22.21 2.12
CA TYR A 21 8.05 23.66 2.07
C TYR A 21 9.13 24.31 2.94
N ARG A 22 9.41 23.73 4.11
CA ARG A 22 10.48 24.17 5.00
C ARG A 22 11.86 24.05 4.33
N GLU A 23 12.17 22.89 3.77
CA GLU A 23 13.42 22.64 3.06
C GLU A 23 13.57 23.55 1.84
N ARG A 24 12.49 23.76 1.09
CA ARG A 24 12.46 24.70 -0.04
C ARG A 24 12.76 26.14 0.40
N ALA A 25 12.20 26.56 1.54
CA ALA A 25 12.41 27.90 2.08
C ALA A 25 13.79 28.07 2.77
N GLY A 26 14.58 27.00 2.91
CA GLY A 26 15.85 27.02 3.63
C GLY A 26 15.70 27.31 5.13
N VAL A 27 14.53 26.98 5.70
CA VAL A 27 14.20 27.24 7.10
C VAL A 27 14.65 26.05 7.96
N GLU A 28 15.37 26.30 9.05
CA GLU A 28 15.81 25.23 9.93
C GLU A 28 14.71 24.82 10.92
N PRO A 29 14.70 23.56 11.42
CA PRO A 29 13.76 23.14 12.46
C PRO A 29 13.79 24.02 13.72
N SER A 30 14.94 24.64 14.04
CA SER A 30 15.04 25.60 15.15
C SER A 30 14.19 26.84 14.92
N ASP A 31 14.23 27.40 13.71
CA ASP A 31 13.47 28.61 13.36
C ASP A 31 11.96 28.38 13.46
N VAL A 32 11.52 27.18 13.06
CA VAL A 32 10.12 26.75 13.23
C VAL A 32 9.75 26.68 14.71
N ALA A 33 10.61 26.09 15.54
CA ALA A 33 10.35 25.98 16.96
C ALA A 33 10.25 27.37 17.61
N ASP A 34 11.15 28.28 17.25
CA ASP A 34 11.18 29.65 17.77
C ASP A 34 9.94 30.45 17.32
N ALA A 35 9.58 30.39 16.04
CA ALA A 35 8.39 31.05 15.50
C ALA A 35 7.08 30.56 16.15
N LEU A 36 7.03 29.28 16.53
CA LEU A 36 5.87 28.67 17.22
C LEU A 36 5.95 28.78 18.75
N GLY A 37 7.00 29.40 19.31
CA GLY A 37 7.20 29.52 20.75
C GLY A 37 7.39 28.16 21.45
N TRP A 38 7.93 27.17 20.75
CA TRP A 38 8.16 25.84 21.28
C TRP A 38 9.56 25.70 21.88
N SER A 39 9.61 25.33 23.17
CA SER A 39 10.88 25.11 23.88
C SER A 39 11.74 23.93 23.38
N TYR A 40 11.24 23.12 22.45
CA TYR A 40 11.88 21.86 22.03
C TYR A 40 11.77 21.65 20.52
N VAL A 41 12.91 21.69 19.83
CA VAL A 41 13.01 21.49 18.37
C VAL A 41 12.49 20.12 17.93
N GLN A 42 12.55 19.10 18.78
CA GLN A 42 12.06 17.75 18.47
C GLN A 42 10.56 17.72 18.13
N LYS A 43 9.78 18.71 18.58
CA LYS A 43 8.36 18.83 18.23
C LYS A 43 8.15 19.05 16.73
N VAL A 44 9.09 19.69 16.04
CA VAL A 44 9.04 19.90 14.58
C VAL A 44 9.10 18.56 13.86
N GLY A 45 10.06 17.70 14.23
CA GLY A 45 10.14 16.34 13.68
C GLY A 45 8.87 15.51 13.89
N LEU A 46 8.23 15.62 15.06
CA LEU A 46 6.96 14.94 15.33
C LEU A 46 5.80 15.48 14.48
N VAL A 47 5.80 16.76 14.14
CA VAL A 47 4.80 17.33 13.21
C VAL A 47 5.07 16.84 11.80
N GLU A 48 6.31 16.93 11.34
CA GLU A 48 6.68 16.53 9.99
C GLU A 48 6.48 15.04 9.74
N SER A 49 6.64 14.20 10.77
CA SER A 49 6.33 12.76 10.69
C SER A 49 4.84 12.44 10.95
N GLY A 50 3.96 13.44 11.03
CA GLY A 50 2.53 13.26 11.26
C GLY A 50 2.14 12.67 12.63
N LYS A 51 3.02 12.72 13.63
CA LYS A 51 2.78 12.21 15.00
C LYS A 51 2.10 13.25 15.90
N ARG A 52 2.33 14.54 15.64
CA ARG A 52 1.74 15.67 16.38
C ARG A 52 0.72 16.43 15.53
N LYS A 53 -0.41 16.81 16.16
CA LYS A 53 -1.42 17.69 15.54
C LYS A 53 -0.98 19.15 15.67
N LEU A 54 -1.30 19.95 14.66
CA LEU A 54 -1.11 21.41 14.68
C LEU A 54 -2.45 22.12 14.92
N ALA A 55 -2.44 23.15 15.76
CA ALA A 55 -3.53 24.09 15.92
C ALA A 55 -3.70 24.96 14.66
N ALA A 56 -4.89 25.57 14.49
CA ALA A 56 -5.14 26.42 13.33
C ALA A 56 -4.22 27.65 13.30
N VAL A 57 -3.94 28.24 14.46
CA VAL A 57 -3.03 29.38 14.61
C VAL A 57 -1.59 29.00 14.24
N GLU A 58 -1.11 27.83 14.69
CA GLU A 58 0.22 27.33 14.34
C GLU A 58 0.38 27.15 12.82
N LEU A 59 -0.67 26.68 12.12
CA LEU A 59 -0.64 26.57 10.65
C LEU A 59 -0.55 27.92 9.95
N THR A 60 -1.21 28.96 10.47
CA THR A 60 -1.11 30.32 9.92
C THR A 60 0.31 30.86 10.05
N VAL A 61 0.92 30.72 11.24
CA VAL A 61 2.30 31.13 11.50
C VAL A 61 3.27 30.40 10.59
N LEU A 62 3.10 29.08 10.43
CA LEU A 62 3.93 28.29 9.51
C LEU A 62 3.75 28.73 8.05
N ALA A 63 2.52 29.01 7.62
CA ALA A 63 2.27 29.45 6.24
C ALA A 63 2.95 30.80 5.93
N GLU A 64 3.09 31.67 6.92
CA GLU A 64 3.84 32.93 6.80
C GLU A 64 5.34 32.69 6.83
N LEU A 65 5.85 31.94 7.81
CA LEU A 65 7.28 31.64 7.95
C LEU A 65 7.86 30.94 6.71
N LEU A 66 7.09 30.01 6.13
CA LEU A 66 7.51 29.21 4.98
C LEU A 66 7.26 29.91 3.64
N ASN A 67 6.76 31.16 3.66
CA ASN A 67 6.41 31.95 2.48
C ASN A 67 5.50 31.18 1.50
N LEU A 68 4.47 30.51 2.02
CA LEU A 68 3.53 29.76 1.20
C LEU A 68 2.66 30.70 0.35
N ASP A 69 2.46 30.34 -0.91
CA ASP A 69 1.51 31.04 -1.78
C ASP A 69 0.05 30.78 -1.37
N ALA A 70 -0.90 31.36 -2.12
CA ALA A 70 -2.32 31.25 -1.82
C ALA A 70 -2.85 29.80 -1.91
N ASP A 71 -2.39 29.03 -2.89
CA ASP A 71 -2.85 27.67 -3.14
C ASP A 71 -2.25 26.70 -2.12
N GLU A 72 -0.96 26.85 -1.83
CA GLU A 72 -0.25 26.10 -0.79
C GLU A 72 -0.86 26.34 0.59
N ARG A 73 -1.15 27.60 0.92
CA ARG A 73 -1.82 27.97 2.17
C ARG A 73 -3.21 27.34 2.26
N ALA A 74 -4.00 27.39 1.18
CA ALA A 74 -5.32 26.78 1.15
C ALA A 74 -5.25 25.27 1.40
N LYS A 75 -4.31 24.59 0.75
CA LYS A 75 -4.05 23.15 0.92
C LYS A 75 -3.65 22.79 2.35
N VAL A 76 -2.68 23.49 2.93
CA VAL A 76 -2.21 23.28 4.32
C VAL A 76 -3.36 23.45 5.32
N VAL A 77 -4.20 24.47 5.13
CA VAL A 77 -5.37 24.71 5.98
C VAL A 77 -6.41 23.60 5.83
N GLU A 78 -6.70 23.14 4.61
CA GLU A 78 -7.63 22.05 4.35
C GLU A 78 -7.18 20.75 5.03
N LEU A 79 -5.93 20.34 4.80
CA LEU A 79 -5.35 19.16 5.41
C LEU A 79 -5.36 19.26 6.93
N GLY A 80 -5.00 20.43 7.49
CA GLY A 80 -5.02 20.70 8.92
C GLY A 80 -6.41 20.58 9.56
N LYS A 81 -7.48 20.97 8.85
CA LYS A 81 -8.87 20.79 9.32
C LYS A 81 -9.22 19.32 9.50
N VAL A 82 -8.83 18.47 8.53
CA VAL A 82 -9.13 17.03 8.59
C VAL A 82 -8.20 16.31 9.58
N ALA A 83 -6.90 16.60 9.56
CA ALA A 83 -5.86 16.00 10.41
C ALA A 83 -6.12 16.14 11.92
N ARG A 84 -6.89 17.17 12.33
CA ARG A 84 -7.26 17.39 13.73
C ARG A 84 -8.40 16.50 14.22
N LYS A 85 -9.22 15.95 13.32
CA LYS A 85 -10.36 15.09 13.69
C LYS A 85 -9.90 13.85 14.48
N ARG A 86 -10.83 13.25 15.22
CA ARG A 86 -10.59 11.96 15.90
C ARG A 86 -10.56 10.86 14.86
N ASP A 87 -9.55 10.01 14.93
CA ASP A 87 -9.39 8.84 14.09
C ASP A 87 -9.34 7.62 15.01
N PRO A 88 -10.40 6.79 15.07
CA PRO A 88 -10.36 5.56 15.86
C PRO A 88 -9.46 4.49 15.22
N GLY A 89 -9.01 4.72 13.98
CA GLY A 89 -8.21 3.75 13.24
C GLY A 89 -8.99 2.50 12.82
N PRO A 90 -8.35 1.63 12.04
CA PRO A 90 -8.89 0.33 11.68
C PRO A 90 -8.95 -0.63 12.90
N ALA A 91 -10.11 -1.27 13.15
CA ALA A 91 -10.32 -2.10 14.34
C ALA A 91 -9.61 -3.48 14.31
N PHE A 92 -9.49 -4.11 13.13
CA PHE A 92 -8.89 -5.45 12.97
C PHE A 92 -7.57 -5.39 12.19
N VAL A 93 -6.75 -4.39 12.50
CA VAL A 93 -5.42 -4.18 11.92
C VAL A 93 -4.43 -3.99 13.05
N ALA A 94 -3.30 -4.70 12.97
CA ALA A 94 -2.23 -4.57 13.94
C ALA A 94 -1.71 -3.13 14.03
N ASP A 95 -1.30 -2.69 15.21
CA ASP A 95 -0.90 -1.30 15.47
C ASP A 95 0.17 -0.79 14.51
N TRP A 96 1.17 -1.62 14.18
CA TRP A 96 2.23 -1.29 13.23
C TRP A 96 1.71 -1.06 11.79
N ALA A 97 0.61 -1.73 11.40
CA ALA A 97 0.02 -1.63 10.06
C ALA A 97 -0.99 -0.48 9.91
N GLN A 98 -1.43 0.16 11.00
CA GLN A 98 -2.47 1.21 10.93
C GLN A 98 -2.04 2.39 10.06
N THR A 99 -0.77 2.79 10.17
CA THR A 99 -0.21 3.90 9.39
C THR A 99 -0.22 3.58 7.89
N TYR A 100 0.18 2.35 7.52
CA TYR A 100 0.10 1.89 6.14
C TYR A 100 -1.33 1.93 5.61
N VAL A 101 -2.31 1.41 6.36
CA VAL A 101 -3.72 1.42 5.95
C VAL A 101 -4.24 2.84 5.75
N ALA A 102 -3.84 3.78 6.61
CA ALA A 102 -4.20 5.18 6.44
C ALA A 102 -3.63 5.76 5.14
N LEU A 103 -2.33 5.57 4.88
CA LEU A 103 -1.66 6.05 3.67
C LEU A 103 -2.23 5.38 2.40
N GLU A 104 -2.46 4.07 2.43
CA GLU A 104 -3.12 3.31 1.36
C GLU A 104 -4.49 3.92 1.02
N THR A 105 -5.25 4.35 2.04
CA THR A 105 -6.56 5.00 1.90
C THR A 105 -6.48 6.46 1.44
N ALA A 106 -5.32 7.11 1.50
CA ALA A 106 -5.11 8.44 0.93
C ALA A 106 -4.44 8.41 -0.44
N ALA A 107 -3.85 7.27 -0.83
CA ALA A 107 -3.04 7.15 -2.02
C ALA A 107 -3.78 7.53 -3.31
N GLU A 108 -3.04 8.15 -4.22
CA GLU A 108 -3.42 8.40 -5.61
C GLU A 108 -2.72 7.41 -6.56
N HIS A 109 -1.53 6.95 -6.18
CA HIS A 109 -0.83 5.87 -6.86
C HIS A 109 -0.12 4.98 -5.85
N ILE A 110 -0.31 3.67 -6.00
CA ILE A 110 0.33 2.64 -5.21
C ILE A 110 1.16 1.77 -6.16
N LYS A 111 2.44 1.58 -5.86
CA LYS A 111 3.32 0.65 -6.58
C LYS A 111 3.78 -0.44 -5.61
N VAL A 112 3.53 -1.71 -5.90
CA VAL A 112 3.85 -2.82 -5.01
C VAL A 112 4.78 -3.80 -5.70
N PHE A 113 5.95 -4.05 -5.10
CA PHE A 113 6.77 -5.22 -5.44
C PHE A 113 6.46 -6.33 -4.43
N ALA A 114 5.91 -7.44 -4.93
CA ALA A 114 5.52 -8.57 -4.11
C ALA A 114 6.24 -9.84 -4.58
N GLU A 115 7.01 -10.42 -3.66
CA GLU A 115 7.82 -11.61 -3.90
C GLU A 115 7.01 -12.89 -3.64
N GLU A 116 6.88 -13.33 -2.39
CA GLU A 116 6.21 -14.59 -2.04
C GLU A 116 4.69 -14.48 -1.81
N LEU A 117 4.18 -13.29 -1.51
CA LEU A 117 2.80 -13.11 -1.06
C LEU A 117 2.06 -12.09 -1.93
N LEU A 118 0.84 -12.42 -2.37
CA LEU A 118 0.04 -11.46 -3.12
C LEU A 118 -0.36 -10.25 -2.24
N PRO A 119 -0.30 -9.00 -2.75
CA PRO A 119 -0.68 -7.82 -1.98
C PRO A 119 -2.14 -7.86 -1.50
N GLY A 120 -2.41 -7.39 -0.29
CA GLY A 120 -3.77 -7.39 0.28
C GLY A 120 -4.81 -6.67 -0.57
N LEU A 121 -4.41 -5.72 -1.42
CA LEU A 121 -5.26 -5.00 -2.36
C LEU A 121 -5.78 -5.83 -3.53
N VAL A 122 -5.20 -7.01 -3.77
CA VAL A 122 -5.54 -7.87 -4.91
C VAL A 122 -5.96 -9.27 -4.47
N GLN A 123 -6.25 -9.49 -3.19
CA GLN A 123 -6.62 -10.80 -2.63
C GLN A 123 -8.12 -11.06 -2.70
N THR A 124 -8.55 -12.29 -2.92
CA THR A 124 -9.94 -12.70 -2.66
C THR A 124 -10.19 -12.87 -1.16
N GLU A 125 -11.46 -12.93 -0.75
CA GLU A 125 -11.81 -13.23 0.65
C GLU A 125 -11.25 -14.57 1.10
N ASP A 126 -11.32 -15.60 0.25
CA ASP A 126 -10.83 -16.95 0.58
C ASP A 126 -9.31 -17.00 0.73
N TYR A 127 -8.58 -16.30 -0.13
CA TYR A 127 -7.13 -16.19 -0.02
C TYR A 127 -6.72 -15.40 1.24
N ALA A 128 -7.41 -14.28 1.51
CA ALA A 128 -7.19 -13.50 2.72
C ALA A 128 -7.48 -14.32 3.99
N ARG A 129 -8.58 -15.08 4.01
CA ARG A 129 -8.96 -15.97 5.12
C ARG A 129 -7.91 -17.04 5.35
N ALA A 130 -7.47 -17.71 4.29
CA ALA A 130 -6.45 -18.76 4.38
C ALA A 130 -5.14 -18.26 4.99
N LEU A 131 -4.74 -17.02 4.70
CA LEU A 131 -3.55 -16.40 5.31
C LEU A 131 -3.78 -15.93 6.74
N LEU A 132 -4.87 -15.19 6.98
CA LEU A 132 -5.14 -14.59 8.28
C LEU A 132 -5.37 -15.65 9.37
N ALA A 133 -5.91 -16.81 9.01
CA ALA A 133 -6.06 -17.95 9.91
C ALA A 133 -4.74 -18.57 10.38
N GLN A 134 -3.60 -18.28 9.73
CA GLN A 134 -2.27 -18.77 10.15
C GLN A 134 -1.57 -17.81 11.13
N GLY A 135 -2.01 -16.56 11.21
CA GLY A 135 -1.36 -15.53 12.03
C GLY A 135 -1.70 -15.66 13.51
N VAL A 136 -0.76 -15.27 14.37
CA VAL A 136 -0.99 -15.18 15.84
C VAL A 136 -1.58 -13.83 16.27
N ALA A 137 -1.66 -12.86 15.35
CA ALA A 137 -2.11 -11.50 15.63
C ALA A 137 -3.64 -11.38 15.79
N LEU A 138 -4.39 -12.36 15.30
CA LEU A 138 -5.85 -12.38 15.36
C LEU A 138 -6.33 -13.61 16.11
N GLN A 139 -7.34 -13.43 16.96
CA GLN A 139 -8.09 -14.57 17.50
C GLN A 139 -8.94 -15.21 16.40
N PRO A 140 -9.24 -16.53 16.48
CA PRO A 140 -10.00 -17.22 15.42
C PRO A 140 -11.35 -16.58 15.09
N ASP A 141 -12.05 -16.03 16.08
CA ASP A 141 -13.33 -15.33 15.93
C ASP A 141 -13.20 -13.93 15.28
N GLN A 142 -11.99 -13.38 15.22
CA GLN A 142 -11.69 -12.09 14.58
C GLN A 142 -11.34 -12.22 13.10
N VAL A 143 -11.02 -13.42 12.61
CA VAL A 143 -10.54 -13.63 11.22
C VAL A 143 -11.55 -13.11 10.20
N GLU A 144 -12.84 -13.45 10.31
CA GLU A 144 -13.85 -12.99 9.36
C GLU A 144 -14.03 -11.47 9.35
N ALA A 145 -13.89 -10.83 10.51
CA ALA A 145 -13.95 -9.38 10.60
C ALA A 145 -12.73 -8.72 9.93
N ALA A 146 -11.54 -9.29 10.11
CA ALA A 146 -10.32 -8.84 9.44
C ALA A 146 -10.37 -9.08 7.91
N VAL A 147 -10.95 -10.19 7.46
CA VAL A 147 -11.18 -10.49 6.04
C VAL A 147 -12.09 -9.43 5.42
N ARG A 148 -13.26 -9.17 6.02
CA ARG A 148 -14.18 -8.12 5.56
C ARG A 148 -13.51 -6.75 5.50
N GLN A 149 -12.78 -6.39 6.55
CA GLN A 149 -12.08 -5.11 6.58
C GLN A 149 -10.98 -5.02 5.50
N ARG A 150 -10.31 -6.13 5.17
CA ARG A 150 -9.34 -6.18 4.07
C ARG A 150 -10.03 -6.00 2.72
N THR A 151 -11.15 -6.67 2.46
CA THR A 151 -11.86 -6.57 1.18
C THR A 151 -12.62 -5.26 1.02
N ASP A 152 -13.11 -4.66 2.10
CA ASP A 152 -13.68 -3.31 2.07
C ASP A 152 -12.66 -2.27 1.59
N ARG A 153 -11.37 -2.40 1.97
CA ARG A 153 -10.31 -1.53 1.44
C ARG A 153 -10.09 -1.70 -0.07
N GLN A 154 -10.27 -2.91 -0.59
CA GLN A 154 -10.17 -3.17 -2.04
C GLN A 154 -11.29 -2.50 -2.82
N ARG A 155 -12.46 -2.26 -2.21
CA ARG A 155 -13.56 -1.55 -2.87
C ARG A 155 -13.13 -0.18 -3.38
N ARG A 156 -12.27 0.52 -2.65
CA ARG A 156 -11.71 1.81 -3.08
C ARG A 156 -10.92 1.72 -4.39
N LEU A 157 -10.26 0.60 -4.66
CA LEU A 157 -9.52 0.39 -5.93
C LEU A 157 -10.47 0.38 -7.13
N VAL A 158 -11.71 -0.07 -6.94
CA VAL A 158 -12.67 -0.30 -8.01
C VAL A 158 -13.69 0.82 -8.19
N GLU A 159 -13.78 1.73 -7.23
CA GLU A 159 -14.64 2.92 -7.25
C GLU A 159 -14.12 4.02 -8.20
N PRO A 160 -15.02 4.89 -8.73
CA PRO A 160 -14.60 6.08 -9.47
C PRO A 160 -13.68 6.96 -8.62
N GLY A 161 -12.51 7.32 -9.17
CA GLY A 161 -11.49 8.07 -8.44
C GLY A 161 -10.64 7.22 -7.49
N GLY A 162 -10.71 5.89 -7.59
CA GLY A 162 -9.78 4.98 -6.91
C GLY A 162 -8.32 5.19 -7.35
N PRO A 163 -7.34 4.75 -6.53
CA PRO A 163 -5.92 4.94 -6.85
C PRO A 163 -5.53 4.20 -8.13
N ARG A 164 -4.47 4.68 -8.77
CA ARG A 164 -3.69 3.85 -9.70
C ARG A 164 -2.96 2.78 -8.89
N LEU A 165 -2.97 1.55 -9.37
CA LEU A 165 -2.26 0.43 -8.77
C LEU A 165 -1.32 -0.18 -9.80
N THR A 166 -0.05 -0.30 -9.45
CA THR A 166 0.96 -0.98 -10.26
C THR A 166 1.60 -2.08 -9.42
N VAL A 167 1.46 -3.32 -9.86
CA VAL A 167 1.95 -4.48 -9.12
C VAL A 167 2.97 -5.21 -9.98
N VAL A 168 4.16 -5.44 -9.42
CA VAL A 168 5.13 -6.39 -9.94
C VAL A 168 5.12 -7.60 -9.01
N LEU A 169 4.68 -8.74 -9.54
CA LEU A 169 4.57 -10.01 -8.80
C LEU A 169 5.70 -10.94 -9.25
N SER A 170 6.50 -11.42 -8.31
CA SER A 170 7.40 -12.54 -8.58
C SER A 170 6.61 -13.80 -8.91
N GLU A 171 7.19 -14.64 -9.77
CA GLU A 171 6.69 -15.98 -10.05
C GLU A 171 6.46 -16.82 -8.79
N SER A 172 7.27 -16.63 -7.74
CA SER A 172 7.13 -17.41 -6.51
C SER A 172 5.78 -17.20 -5.83
N GLY A 173 5.29 -15.95 -5.76
CA GLY A 173 3.97 -15.64 -5.21
C GLY A 173 2.79 -16.21 -5.99
N LEU A 174 3.00 -16.60 -7.26
CA LEU A 174 1.98 -17.29 -8.07
C LEU A 174 2.04 -18.81 -7.96
N ARG A 175 3.20 -19.36 -7.55
CA ARG A 175 3.40 -20.80 -7.38
C ARG A 175 3.18 -21.28 -5.95
N ARG A 176 3.29 -20.39 -4.96
CA ARG A 176 3.00 -20.70 -3.56
C ARG A 176 1.50 -20.96 -3.38
N GLN A 177 1.14 -22.20 -3.07
CA GLN A 177 -0.25 -22.51 -2.73
C GLN A 177 -0.60 -21.90 -1.36
N VAL A 178 -1.65 -21.09 -1.34
CA VAL A 178 -2.25 -20.49 -0.15
C VAL A 178 -3.70 -20.94 -0.09
N GLY A 179 -4.09 -21.54 1.03
CA GLY A 179 -5.33 -22.31 1.10
C GLY A 179 -5.21 -23.59 0.27
N ASP A 180 -6.30 -23.99 -0.36
CA ASP A 180 -6.32 -25.11 -1.30
C ASP A 180 -6.17 -24.66 -2.76
N ARG A 181 -6.35 -25.61 -3.69
CA ARG A 181 -6.27 -25.34 -5.12
C ARG A 181 -7.40 -24.46 -5.64
N GLU A 182 -8.61 -24.60 -5.10
CA GLU A 182 -9.77 -23.82 -5.52
C GLU A 182 -9.58 -22.36 -5.10
N VAL A 183 -9.11 -22.13 -3.87
CA VAL A 183 -8.72 -20.80 -3.38
C VAL A 183 -7.67 -20.17 -4.27
N MET A 184 -6.60 -20.90 -4.60
CA MET A 184 -5.52 -20.36 -5.43
C MET A 184 -5.98 -20.07 -6.87
N ARG A 185 -6.79 -20.95 -7.47
CA ARG A 185 -7.38 -20.74 -8.80
C ARG A 185 -8.30 -19.51 -8.81
N GLY A 186 -9.16 -19.38 -7.81
CA GLY A 186 -10.05 -18.22 -7.64
C GLY A 186 -9.24 -16.92 -7.50
N GLN A 187 -8.16 -16.96 -6.73
CA GLN A 187 -7.23 -15.85 -6.58
C GLN A 187 -6.56 -15.44 -7.90
N LEU A 188 -6.03 -16.38 -8.68
CA LEU A 188 -5.42 -16.08 -9.98
C LEU A 188 -6.44 -15.53 -10.99
N THR A 189 -7.65 -16.08 -10.99
CA THR A 189 -8.77 -15.59 -11.80
C THR A 189 -9.12 -14.14 -11.43
N HIS A 190 -9.13 -13.82 -10.14
CA HIS A 190 -9.36 -12.47 -9.66
C HIS A 190 -8.25 -11.50 -10.08
N LEU A 191 -6.96 -11.88 -10.00
CA LEU A 191 -5.85 -11.07 -10.51
C LEU A 191 -6.04 -10.76 -12.00
N ARG A 192 -6.41 -11.77 -12.78
CA ARG A 192 -6.62 -11.64 -14.22
C ARG A 192 -7.75 -10.67 -14.57
N GLN A 193 -8.83 -10.68 -13.78
CA GLN A 193 -9.94 -9.74 -13.89
C GLN A 193 -9.51 -8.33 -13.49
N LEU A 194 -8.81 -8.15 -12.36
CA LEU A 194 -8.34 -6.84 -11.91
C LEU A 194 -7.42 -6.17 -12.93
N ALA A 195 -6.53 -6.95 -13.55
CA ALA A 195 -5.60 -6.43 -14.55
C ALA A 195 -6.25 -5.95 -15.87
N SER A 196 -7.56 -6.16 -16.04
CA SER A 196 -8.35 -5.57 -17.14
C SER A 196 -8.80 -4.13 -16.87
N ARG A 197 -8.67 -3.65 -15.63
CA ARG A 197 -9.07 -2.29 -15.25
C ARG A 197 -8.03 -1.27 -15.70
N ARG A 198 -8.50 -0.10 -16.15
CA ARG A 198 -7.63 0.99 -16.64
C ARG A 198 -6.68 1.56 -15.58
N ASN A 199 -7.06 1.50 -14.30
CA ASN A 199 -6.24 2.00 -13.20
C ASN A 199 -5.35 0.92 -12.56
N VAL A 200 -5.33 -0.31 -13.09
CA VAL A 200 -4.56 -1.43 -12.54
C VAL A 200 -3.60 -1.98 -13.59
N SER A 201 -2.32 -2.07 -13.23
CA SER A 201 -1.30 -2.76 -14.02
C SER A 201 -0.69 -3.88 -13.17
N ILE A 202 -0.71 -5.10 -13.69
CA ILE A 202 -0.09 -6.26 -13.07
C ILE A 202 0.94 -6.82 -14.05
N GLN A 203 2.18 -6.91 -13.60
CA GLN A 203 3.29 -7.48 -14.35
C GLN A 203 3.91 -8.61 -13.54
N LEU A 204 4.26 -9.69 -14.22
CA LEU A 204 4.86 -10.87 -13.61
C LEU A 204 6.35 -10.88 -13.87
N LEU A 205 7.15 -11.14 -12.84
CA LEU A 205 8.60 -11.22 -12.89
C LEU A 205 9.02 -12.70 -12.81
N PRO A 206 9.43 -13.30 -13.94
CA PRO A 206 9.85 -14.71 -14.00
C PRO A 206 11.16 -14.94 -13.27
N PHE A 207 11.41 -16.17 -12.82
CA PHE A 207 12.68 -16.55 -12.20
C PHE A 207 13.89 -16.35 -13.13
N GLU A 208 13.70 -16.49 -14.44
CA GLU A 208 14.73 -16.29 -15.45
C GLU A 208 15.24 -14.84 -15.51
N SER A 209 14.54 -13.89 -14.86
CA SER A 209 14.98 -12.49 -14.73
C SER A 209 16.25 -12.35 -13.90
N GLY A 210 16.62 -13.37 -13.11
CA GLY A 210 17.82 -13.39 -12.29
C GLY A 210 17.81 -12.35 -11.17
N ALA A 211 19.01 -11.95 -10.73
CA ALA A 211 19.18 -11.02 -9.62
C ALA A 211 18.76 -9.58 -9.99
N HIS A 212 18.01 -8.94 -9.10
CA HIS A 212 17.61 -7.53 -9.20
C HIS A 212 17.60 -6.85 -7.83
N LEU A 213 17.57 -5.52 -7.81
CA LEU A 213 17.70 -4.73 -6.58
C LEU A 213 16.59 -4.98 -5.55
N ALA A 214 15.38 -5.34 -6.01
CA ALA A 214 14.24 -5.65 -5.15
C ALA A 214 14.23 -7.09 -4.57
N LEU A 215 15.17 -7.96 -4.96
CA LEU A 215 15.14 -9.37 -4.60
C LEU A 215 15.28 -9.55 -3.08
N GLY A 216 14.43 -10.38 -2.46
CA GLY A 216 14.41 -10.63 -1.02
C GLY A 216 13.72 -9.56 -0.18
N THR A 217 13.12 -8.53 -0.78
CA THR A 217 12.45 -7.46 -0.03
C THR A 217 11.13 -7.06 -0.69
N ARG A 218 10.02 -7.43 -0.05
CA ARG A 218 8.70 -6.88 -0.36
C ARG A 218 8.62 -5.42 0.10
N PHE A 219 8.09 -4.55 -0.75
CA PHE A 219 7.82 -3.17 -0.37
C PHE A 219 6.69 -2.55 -1.20
N THR A 220 6.12 -1.48 -0.66
CA THR A 220 5.08 -0.68 -1.31
C THR A 220 5.51 0.79 -1.35
N LEU A 221 5.49 1.40 -2.54
CA LEU A 221 5.56 2.84 -2.70
C LEU A 221 4.15 3.41 -2.72
N ILE A 222 3.92 4.44 -1.91
CA ILE A 222 2.64 5.12 -1.76
C ILE A 222 2.84 6.58 -2.12
N HIS A 223 2.11 7.06 -3.13
CA HIS A 223 2.15 8.44 -3.59
C HIS A 223 0.84 9.13 -3.22
N ILE A 224 0.93 10.25 -2.51
CA ILE A 224 -0.23 11.00 -1.99
C ILE A 224 -0.07 12.47 -2.34
N GLY A 225 -1.18 13.08 -2.76
CA GLY A 225 -1.34 14.52 -2.84
C GLY A 225 -0.68 15.16 -4.06
N ASP A 226 -0.89 16.47 -4.14
CA ASP A 226 -0.31 17.38 -5.11
C ASP A 226 0.15 18.63 -4.33
N PRO A 227 1.47 18.91 -4.25
CA PRO A 227 2.58 18.15 -4.84
C PRO A 227 2.71 16.74 -4.23
N VAL A 228 3.23 15.80 -5.04
CA VAL A 228 3.30 14.37 -4.69
C VAL A 228 4.32 14.13 -3.57
N VAL A 229 3.84 13.57 -2.46
CA VAL A 229 4.68 12.99 -1.41
C VAL A 229 4.77 11.49 -1.61
N THR A 230 5.99 10.94 -1.57
CA THR A 230 6.25 9.51 -1.73
C THR A 230 6.67 8.88 -0.40
N PHE A 231 6.05 7.76 -0.07
CA PHE A 231 6.41 6.91 1.07
C PHE A 231 6.84 5.54 0.57
N ALA A 232 7.86 4.95 1.18
CA ALA A 232 8.20 3.54 1.01
C ALA A 232 7.86 2.78 2.29
N TYR A 233 7.03 1.76 2.17
CA TYR A 233 6.58 0.91 3.25
C TYR A 233 7.22 -0.47 3.14
N VAL A 234 7.83 -0.94 4.22
CA VAL A 234 8.40 -2.28 4.35
C VAL A 234 7.80 -2.95 5.57
N GLU A 235 7.28 -4.16 5.37
CA GLU A 235 6.60 -4.95 6.39
C GLU A 235 7.50 -6.07 6.90
N ALA A 236 7.57 -6.22 8.22
CA ALA A 236 8.15 -7.37 8.90
C ALA A 236 7.05 -8.12 9.67
N LEU A 237 7.40 -9.23 10.32
CA LEU A 237 6.42 -10.08 11.00
C LEU A 237 5.70 -9.39 12.17
N THR A 238 6.38 -8.48 12.86
CA THR A 238 5.89 -7.86 14.11
C THR A 238 5.92 -6.34 14.09
N ASP A 239 6.45 -5.74 13.03
CA ASP A 239 6.59 -4.29 12.89
C ASP A 239 6.66 -3.91 11.40
N SER A 240 6.70 -2.62 11.11
CA SER A 240 6.90 -2.12 9.77
C SER A 240 7.61 -0.77 9.78
N GLU A 241 8.37 -0.52 8.72
CA GLU A 241 9.07 0.73 8.51
C GLU A 241 8.39 1.56 7.42
N ILE A 242 8.32 2.87 7.65
CA ILE A 242 7.86 3.85 6.66
C ILE A 242 8.96 4.87 6.47
N TYR A 243 9.50 4.90 5.25
CA TYR A 243 10.47 5.89 4.82
C TYR A 243 9.77 6.98 3.99
N ASP A 244 9.99 8.24 4.37
CA ASP A 244 9.35 9.41 3.76
C ASP A 244 10.39 10.44 3.25
N ARG A 245 11.69 10.10 3.32
CA ARG A 245 12.79 10.97 2.90
C ARG A 245 13.37 10.54 1.54
N PRO A 246 13.72 11.49 0.65
CA PRO A 246 14.23 11.19 -0.69
C PRO A 246 15.38 10.16 -0.74
N PRO A 247 16.42 10.22 0.12
CA PRO A 247 17.51 9.24 0.05
C PRO A 247 17.07 7.78 0.23
N HIS A 248 15.96 7.55 0.93
CA HIS A 248 15.39 6.21 1.07
C HIS A 248 14.39 5.92 -0.06
N THR A 249 13.44 6.82 -0.31
CA THR A 249 12.36 6.59 -1.28
C THR A 249 12.87 6.50 -2.73
N GLU A 250 13.97 7.16 -3.07
CA GLU A 250 14.63 7.05 -4.37
C GLU A 250 15.23 5.66 -4.61
N VAL A 251 15.80 5.03 -3.58
CA VAL A 251 16.34 3.66 -3.67
C VAL A 251 15.22 2.66 -3.96
N TYR A 252 14.11 2.73 -3.21
CA TYR A 252 12.94 1.88 -3.45
C TYR A 252 12.29 2.15 -4.81
N THR A 253 12.25 3.41 -5.26
CA THR A 253 11.75 3.77 -6.59
C THR A 253 12.61 3.15 -7.69
N LEU A 254 13.93 3.28 -7.59
CA LEU A 254 14.86 2.66 -8.53
C LEU A 254 14.75 1.14 -8.53
N ALA A 255 14.61 0.52 -7.35
CA ALA A 255 14.43 -0.91 -7.20
C ALA A 255 13.16 -1.39 -7.90
N PHE A 256 12.04 -0.70 -7.67
CA PHE A 256 10.76 -0.99 -8.31
C PHE A 256 10.89 -0.87 -9.83
N ASP A 257 11.44 0.24 -10.33
CA ASP A 257 11.50 0.50 -11.76
C ASP A 257 12.39 -0.52 -12.49
N ARG A 258 13.45 -1.00 -11.84
CA ARG A 258 14.29 -2.10 -12.37
C ARG A 258 13.53 -3.42 -12.40
N ALA A 259 12.83 -3.78 -11.32
CA ALA A 259 12.02 -4.98 -11.27
C ALA A 259 10.89 -4.94 -12.32
N GLN A 260 10.23 -3.80 -12.47
CA GLN A 260 9.18 -3.61 -13.47
C GLN A 260 9.71 -3.73 -14.90
N ARG A 261 10.89 -3.17 -15.20
CA ARG A 261 11.50 -3.31 -16.54
C ARG A 261 11.90 -4.75 -16.87
N ALA A 262 12.29 -5.54 -15.87
CA ALA A 262 12.63 -6.95 -16.04
C ALA A 262 11.39 -7.85 -16.11
N ALA A 263 10.24 -7.38 -15.61
CA ALA A 263 9.00 -8.13 -15.65
C ALA A 263 8.45 -8.26 -17.07
N LEU A 264 7.61 -9.26 -17.27
CA LEU A 264 6.85 -9.43 -18.50
C LEU A 264 5.92 -8.23 -18.71
N SER A 265 5.79 -7.81 -19.98
CA SER A 265 4.75 -6.85 -20.38
C SER A 265 3.37 -7.29 -19.87
N GLN A 266 2.46 -6.34 -19.65
CA GLN A 266 1.10 -6.62 -19.19
C GLN A 266 0.40 -7.70 -20.04
N ALA A 267 0.48 -7.64 -21.37
CA ALA A 267 -0.14 -8.65 -22.24
C ALA A 267 0.42 -10.07 -22.01
N LYS A 268 1.75 -10.21 -21.92
CA LYS A 268 2.41 -11.50 -21.62
C LYS A 268 2.09 -12.01 -20.21
N SER A 269 1.97 -11.09 -19.24
CA SER A 269 1.59 -11.39 -17.87
C SER A 269 0.17 -11.96 -17.80
N LEU A 270 -0.77 -11.39 -18.57
CA LEU A 270 -2.14 -11.91 -18.67
C LEU A 270 -2.20 -13.30 -19.30
N ALA A 271 -1.48 -13.50 -20.42
CA ALA A 271 -1.39 -14.82 -21.05
C ALA A 271 -0.79 -15.88 -20.11
N TRP A 272 0.17 -15.49 -19.28
CA TRP A 272 0.75 -16.41 -18.30
C TRP A 272 -0.22 -16.73 -17.15
N LEU A 273 -0.98 -15.75 -16.65
CA LEU A 273 -2.06 -16.00 -15.70
C LEU A 273 -3.10 -16.95 -16.28
N ASP A 274 -3.52 -16.75 -17.54
CA ASP A 274 -4.47 -17.62 -18.24
C ASP A 274 -3.92 -19.07 -18.29
N HIS A 275 -2.64 -19.24 -18.66
CA HIS A 275 -1.99 -20.56 -18.64
C HIS A 275 -1.93 -21.21 -17.24
N LEU A 276 -1.66 -20.43 -16.19
CA LEU A 276 -1.65 -20.95 -14.82
C LEU A 276 -3.04 -21.43 -14.41
N ILE A 277 -4.09 -20.64 -14.70
CA ILE A 277 -5.48 -20.99 -14.40
C ILE A 277 -5.88 -22.30 -15.10
N ASP A 278 -5.61 -22.43 -16.40
CA ASP A 278 -5.88 -23.66 -17.17
C ASP A 278 -5.15 -24.89 -16.60
N GLY A 279 -3.96 -24.68 -16.04
CA GLY A 279 -3.18 -25.73 -15.39
C GLY A 279 -3.88 -26.32 -14.16
N PHE A 280 -4.65 -25.52 -13.41
CA PHE A 280 -5.47 -26.02 -12.31
C PHE A 280 -6.62 -26.90 -12.82
N ASP A 281 -7.29 -26.48 -13.90
CA ASP A 281 -8.44 -27.19 -14.47
C ASP A 281 -8.06 -28.58 -15.01
N ARG A 282 -6.91 -28.70 -15.68
CA ARG A 282 -6.42 -29.98 -16.23
C ARG A 282 -6.10 -31.01 -15.16
N VAL A 283 -5.52 -30.58 -14.04
CA VAL A 283 -5.17 -31.49 -12.94
C VAL A 283 -6.43 -31.97 -12.20
N GLU A 284 -7.47 -31.14 -12.11
CA GLU A 284 -8.77 -31.58 -11.58
C GLU A 284 -9.43 -32.63 -12.47
N ALA A 285 -9.43 -32.43 -13.78
CA ALA A 285 -9.97 -33.41 -14.73
C ALA A 285 -9.27 -34.78 -14.58
N SER A 286 -7.93 -34.79 -14.56
CA SER A 286 -7.15 -36.03 -14.36
C SER A 286 -7.47 -36.73 -13.04
N ARG A 287 -7.65 -35.98 -11.94
CA ARG A 287 -7.99 -36.56 -10.62
C ARG A 287 -9.42 -37.08 -10.54
N ARG A 288 -10.37 -36.45 -11.25
CA ARG A 288 -11.74 -36.95 -11.36
C ARG A 288 -11.76 -38.26 -12.14
N ASP A 289 -11.05 -38.32 -13.26
CA ASP A 289 -10.94 -39.52 -14.08
C ASP A 289 -10.27 -40.68 -13.30
N GLU A 290 -9.23 -40.39 -12.52
CA GLU A 290 -8.58 -41.38 -11.61
C GLU A 290 -9.52 -41.88 -10.51
N ARG A 291 -10.34 -41.00 -9.90
CA ARG A 291 -11.33 -41.42 -8.88
C ARG A 291 -12.43 -42.28 -9.48
N VAL A 292 -12.96 -41.89 -10.65
CA VAL A 292 -13.97 -42.67 -11.37
C VAL A 292 -13.42 -44.04 -11.77
N ALA A 293 -12.14 -44.12 -12.17
CA ALA A 293 -11.48 -45.39 -12.48
C ALA A 293 -11.23 -46.28 -11.24
N GLN A 294 -11.08 -45.70 -10.04
CA GLN A 294 -10.91 -46.44 -8.78
C GLN A 294 -12.24 -46.89 -8.14
N GLU A 295 -13.36 -46.29 -8.53
CA GLU A 295 -14.72 -46.61 -8.02
C GLU A 295 -15.49 -47.58 -8.94
N GLN A 296 -14.92 -47.98 -10.08
CA GLN A 296 -15.49 -49.04 -10.93
C GLN A 296 -15.00 -50.43 -10.45
N PRO A 297 -15.91 -51.37 -10.14
CA PRO A 297 -15.58 -52.69 -9.58
C PRO A 297 -14.90 -53.64 -10.55
#